data_AF-A0A7V9GI47-F1
#
_entry.id   AF-A0A7V9GI47-F1
#
_cell.length_a   1.000
_cell.length_b   1.000
_cell.length_c   1.000
_cell.angle_alpha   90.00
_cell.angle_beta   90.00
_cell.angle_gamma   90.00
#
_symmetry.space_group_name_H-M   'P 1'
#
loop_
_entity.id
_entity.type
_entity.pdbx_description
1 polymer ?
#
loop_
_entity_poly.entity_id
_entity_poly.type
_entity_poly.pdbx_seq_one_letter_code
_entity_poly.pdbx_strand_id
1 'polypeptide(L)'
;RDVRARVRELGRPGYADETTVGFVLLFLPNESVYGFLHAHDPKLADEALGQRVVLCSPFTLFAVLGVIRQACDSFMLERSADEILAVLSGFTGQWERFTERLDALGKHLQTAQNSYDQLAGTRRRALEKQLGKVEAIRQARGIEALGTNDGDGWDAEVRPLRGTG
;
A
#
# COMPACT_ATOMS: atom_id res chain seq x y z
N ARG A 1 13.46 9.67 57.43
CA ARG A 1 12.92 11.06 57.44
C ARG A 1 13.11 11.77 56.09
N ASP A 2 14.23 11.55 55.39
CA ASP A 2 14.57 12.24 54.14
C ASP A 2 13.67 11.87 52.93
N VAL A 3 13.33 10.59 52.76
CA VAL A 3 12.54 10.12 51.60
C VAL A 3 11.14 10.76 51.53
N ARG A 4 10.44 10.90 52.65
CA ARG A 4 9.13 11.57 52.72
C ARG A 4 9.22 13.08 52.41
N ALA A 5 10.36 13.71 52.70
CA ALA A 5 10.61 15.08 52.29
C ALA A 5 10.81 15.18 50.77
N ARG A 6 11.57 14.24 50.18
CA ARG A 6 11.76 14.14 48.73
C ARG A 6 10.48 13.83 47.97
N VAL A 7 9.61 12.95 48.47
CA VAL A 7 8.28 12.72 47.89
C VAL A 7 7.48 14.02 47.81
N ARG A 8 7.43 14.79 48.90
CA ARG A 8 6.72 16.09 48.95
C ARG A 8 7.34 17.17 48.08
N GLU A 9 8.64 17.10 47.83
CA GLU A 9 9.33 17.99 46.90
C GLU A 9 8.99 17.64 45.45
N LEU A 10 9.03 16.36 45.11
CA LEU A 10 8.79 15.84 43.76
C LEU A 10 7.31 15.89 43.34
N GLY A 11 6.38 15.85 44.31
CA GLY A 11 4.94 16.02 44.05
C GLY A 11 4.51 17.45 43.72
N ARG A 12 5.44 18.42 43.67
CA ARG A 12 5.14 19.81 43.33
C ARG A 12 4.99 19.99 41.81
N PRO A 13 4.15 20.94 41.33
CA PRO A 13 3.86 21.16 39.90
C PRO A 13 5.05 21.48 38.99
N GLY A 14 6.26 21.71 39.53
CA GLY A 14 7.46 21.99 38.74
C GLY A 14 8.19 20.76 38.19
N TYR A 15 7.83 19.54 38.64
CA TYR A 15 8.47 18.29 38.19
C TYR A 15 7.62 17.48 37.20
N ALA A 16 6.31 17.77 37.13
CA ALA A 16 5.39 17.16 36.19
C ALA A 16 4.70 18.29 35.41
N ASP A 17 5.28 18.65 34.27
CA ASP A 17 4.71 19.63 33.34
C ASP A 17 3.61 18.97 32.48
N GLU A 18 2.87 19.76 31.69
CA GLU A 18 1.81 19.26 30.78
C GLU A 18 2.32 18.27 29.73
N THR A 19 3.65 18.22 29.52
CA THR A 19 4.34 17.29 28.61
C THR A 19 4.88 16.03 29.29
N THR A 20 4.78 15.91 30.62
CA THR A 20 5.34 14.77 31.38
C THR A 20 4.28 13.68 31.53
N VAL A 21 4.67 12.42 31.29
CA VAL A 21 3.84 11.25 31.63
C VAL A 21 3.50 11.36 33.12
N GLY A 22 2.23 11.21 33.50
CA GLY A 22 1.66 11.72 34.76
C GLY A 22 2.22 11.22 36.11
N PHE A 23 3.42 10.68 36.18
CA PHE A 23 4.12 10.19 37.36
C PHE A 23 5.62 10.50 37.34
N VAL A 24 6.20 10.77 38.50
CA VAL A 24 7.65 10.93 38.73
C VAL A 24 8.19 9.65 39.38
N LEU A 25 9.28 9.10 38.84
CA LEU A 25 9.96 7.94 39.43
C LEU A 25 11.01 8.41 40.46
N LEU A 26 10.81 8.07 41.73
CA LEU A 26 11.81 8.29 42.78
C LEU A 26 12.66 7.03 42.96
N PHE A 27 13.87 7.08 42.43
CA PHE A 27 14.82 5.97 42.48
C PHE A 27 15.53 5.84 43.83
N LEU A 28 15.56 4.61 44.36
CA LEU A 28 16.23 4.20 45.57
C LEU A 28 17.41 3.28 45.17
N PRO A 29 18.66 3.72 45.33
CA PRO A 29 19.83 3.05 44.74
C PRO A 29 20.18 1.69 45.35
N ASN A 30 19.46 1.26 46.38
CA ASN A 30 19.68 -0.01 47.06
C ASN A 30 18.33 -0.66 47.41
N GLU A 31 18.16 -1.92 46.98
CA GLU A 31 16.97 -2.73 47.26
C GLU A 31 16.68 -2.86 48.77
N SER A 32 17.73 -2.98 49.59
CA SER A 32 17.59 -3.08 51.04
C SER A 32 16.97 -1.83 51.65
N VAL A 33 17.20 -0.65 51.07
CA VAL A 33 16.58 0.61 51.51
C VAL A 33 15.11 0.63 51.12
N TYR A 34 14.75 0.17 49.92
CA TYR A 34 13.36 0.01 49.49
C TYR A 34 12.59 -0.93 50.44
N GLY A 35 13.16 -2.11 50.72
CA GLY A 35 12.58 -3.07 51.66
C GLY A 35 12.47 -2.54 53.09
N PHE A 36 13.48 -1.82 53.56
CA PHE A 36 13.45 -1.17 54.88
C PHE A 36 12.32 -0.14 55.00
N LEU A 37 12.14 0.70 53.99
CA LEU A 37 11.06 1.70 53.94
C LEU A 37 9.68 1.04 53.93
N HIS A 38 9.51 -0.01 53.13
CA HIS A 38 8.24 -0.74 53.08
C HIS A 38 7.91 -1.42 54.42
N ALA A 39 8.91 -1.99 55.09
CA ALA A 39 8.73 -2.65 56.39
C ALA A 39 8.43 -1.68 57.55
N HIS A 40 9.03 -0.47 57.55
CA HIS A 40 8.91 0.48 58.66
C HIS A 40 7.86 1.58 58.43
N ASP A 41 7.52 1.88 57.17
CA ASP A 41 6.56 2.92 56.80
C ASP A 41 5.78 2.49 55.55
N PRO A 42 4.91 1.47 55.64
CA PRO A 42 4.18 0.92 54.50
C PRO A 42 3.28 1.96 53.82
N LYS A 43 2.81 2.97 54.56
CA LYS A 43 1.96 4.06 54.05
C LYS A 43 2.72 5.03 53.14
N LEU A 44 4.05 5.05 53.19
CA LEU A 44 4.87 5.97 52.39
C LEU A 44 4.68 5.75 50.89
N ALA A 45 4.51 4.49 50.46
CA ALA A 45 4.28 4.15 49.05
C ALA A 45 2.93 4.72 48.57
N ASP A 46 1.87 4.57 49.36
CA ASP A 46 0.54 5.11 49.06
C ASP A 46 0.53 6.65 49.09
N GLU A 47 1.21 7.26 50.07
CA GLU A 47 1.38 8.71 50.15
C GLU A 47 2.14 9.27 48.94
N ALA A 48 3.16 8.56 48.47
CA ALA A 48 3.92 8.92 47.28
C ALA A 48 3.07 8.78 46.03
N LEU A 49 2.35 7.67 45.89
CA LEU A 49 1.47 7.42 44.74
C LEU A 49 0.36 8.48 44.64
N GLY A 50 -0.24 8.87 45.76
CA GLY A 50 -1.21 9.96 45.83
C GLY A 50 -0.64 11.32 45.38
N GLN A 51 0.67 11.50 45.45
CA GLN A 51 1.41 12.67 44.95
C GLN A 51 1.97 12.46 43.54
N ARG A 52 1.55 11.41 42.82
CA ARG A 52 2.08 11.02 41.51
C ARG A 52 3.57 10.69 41.54
N VAL A 53 4.10 10.24 42.68
CA VAL A 53 5.49 9.81 42.84
C VAL A 53 5.51 8.30 43.05
N VAL A 54 6.18 7.56 42.16
CA VAL A 54 6.35 6.11 42.27
C VAL A 54 7.74 5.83 42.81
N LEU A 55 7.82 5.14 43.94
CA LEU A 55 9.10 4.67 44.49
C LEU A 55 9.59 3.49 43.64
N CYS A 56 10.84 3.53 43.21
CA CYS A 56 11.45 2.45 42.44
C CYS A 56 12.82 2.09 43.01
N SER A 57 13.07 0.80 43.18
CA SER A 57 14.38 0.18 43.31
C SER A 57 15.00 -0.11 41.93
N PRO A 58 16.26 -0.58 41.83
CA PRO A 58 16.85 -0.98 40.56
C PRO A 58 16.00 -2.00 39.81
N PHE A 59 15.50 -3.04 40.50
CA PHE A 59 14.70 -4.08 39.87
C PHE A 59 13.36 -3.54 39.34
N THR A 60 12.66 -2.77 40.16
CA THR A 60 11.34 -2.22 39.79
C THR A 60 11.44 -1.12 38.73
N LEU A 61 12.53 -0.34 38.72
CA LEU A 61 12.82 0.60 37.63
C LEU A 61 13.01 -0.15 36.31
N PHE A 62 13.81 -1.22 36.29
CA PHE A 62 13.97 -2.05 35.09
C PHE A 62 12.63 -2.62 34.60
N ALA A 63 11.76 -3.05 35.51
CA ALA A 63 10.42 -3.53 35.15
C ALA A 63 9.57 -2.43 34.49
N VAL A 64 9.52 -1.23 35.09
CA VAL A 64 8.78 -0.08 34.53
C VAL A 64 9.32 0.32 33.16
N LEU A 65 10.65 0.37 32.99
CA LEU A 65 11.29 0.66 31.71
C LEU A 65 10.97 -0.42 30.65
N GLY A 66 10.89 -1.69 31.05
CA GLY A 66 10.48 -2.78 30.17
C GLY A 66 9.05 -2.60 29.66
N VAL A 67 8.12 -2.22 30.54
CA VAL A 67 6.73 -1.92 30.16
C VAL A 67 6.65 -0.71 29.23
N ILE A 68 7.38 0.38 29.54
CA ILE A 68 7.44 1.58 28.68
C ILE A 68 7.98 1.22 27.30
N ARG A 69 9.09 0.47 27.24
CA ARG A 69 9.67 0.00 25.97
C ARG A 69 8.67 -0.80 25.16
N GLN A 70 8.00 -1.77 25.80
CA GLN A 70 7.01 -2.60 25.10
C GLN A 70 5.82 -1.77 24.60
N ALA A 71 5.33 -0.80 25.37
CA ALA A 71 4.30 0.12 24.93
C ALA A 71 4.76 0.94 23.71
N CYS A 72 5.97 1.49 23.74
CA CYS A 72 6.56 2.20 22.60
C CYS A 72 6.69 1.31 21.36
N ASP A 73 7.19 0.08 21.50
CA ASP A 73 7.33 -0.89 20.41
C ASP A 73 5.94 -1.22 19.80
N SER A 74 4.91 -1.39 20.65
CA SER A 74 3.53 -1.58 20.20
C SER A 74 2.98 -0.38 19.41
N PHE A 75 3.22 0.85 19.87
CA PHE A 75 2.79 2.06 19.14
C PHE A 75 3.48 2.21 17.77
N MET A 76 4.77 1.86 17.68
CA MET A 76 5.51 1.92 16.41
C MET A 76 5.02 0.86 15.42
N LEU A 77 4.65 -0.32 15.91
CA LEU A 77 4.02 -1.37 15.09
C LEU A 77 2.64 -0.94 14.56
N GLU A 78 1.82 -0.33 15.43
CA GLU A 78 0.50 0.19 15.06
C GLU A 78 0.59 1.25 13.95
N ARG A 79 1.49 2.22 14.09
CA ARG A 79 1.74 3.23 13.05
C ARG A 79 2.16 2.64 11.71
N SER A 80 3.00 1.61 11.73
CA SER A 80 3.48 0.96 10.50
C SER A 80 2.36 0.21 9.77
N ALA A 81 1.41 -0.37 10.52
CA ALA A 81 0.24 -1.03 9.93
C ALA A 81 -0.70 -0.02 9.25
N ASP A 82 -0.92 1.14 9.87
CA ASP A 82 -1.76 2.20 9.30
C ASP A 82 -1.18 2.76 7.99
N GLU A 83 0.14 2.96 7.92
CA GLU A 83 0.81 3.40 6.69
C GLU A 83 0.64 2.38 5.55
N ILE A 84 0.77 1.08 5.84
CA ILE A 84 0.54 0.01 4.86
C ILE A 84 -0.91 0.02 4.39
N LEU A 85 -1.88 0.13 5.31
CA LEU A 85 -3.30 0.19 4.96
C LEU A 85 -3.62 1.41 4.10
N ALA A 86 -3.01 2.57 4.38
CA ALA A 86 -3.17 3.77 3.57
C ALA A 86 -2.67 3.56 2.13
N VAL A 87 -1.49 2.96 1.95
CA VAL A 87 -0.95 2.63 0.62
C VAL A 87 -1.85 1.64 -0.13
N LEU A 88 -2.32 0.59 0.55
CA LEU A 88 -3.23 -0.39 -0.03
C LEU A 88 -4.56 0.24 -0.46
N SER A 89 -5.11 1.16 0.34
CA SER A 89 -6.34 1.89 -0.02
C SER A 89 -6.16 2.70 -1.31
N GLY A 90 -5.02 3.39 -1.47
CA GLY A 90 -4.70 4.11 -2.71
C GLY A 90 -4.54 3.19 -3.92
N PHE A 91 -3.95 2.01 -3.72
CA PHE A 91 -3.77 1.00 -4.76
C PHE A 91 -5.11 0.43 -5.26
N THR A 92 -6.06 0.13 -4.36
CA THR A 92 -7.36 -0.44 -4.77
C THR A 92 -8.09 0.46 -5.78
N GLY A 93 -8.10 1.78 -5.56
CA GLY A 93 -8.69 2.71 -6.53
C GLY A 93 -7.92 2.83 -7.84
N GLN A 94 -6.60 2.62 -7.84
CA GLN A 94 -5.82 2.53 -9.09
C GLN A 94 -6.12 1.24 -9.84
N TRP A 95 -6.28 0.13 -9.13
CA TRP A 95 -6.61 -1.16 -9.70
C TRP A 95 -7.97 -1.14 -10.40
N GLU A 96 -9.01 -0.59 -9.76
CA GLU A 96 -10.34 -0.44 -10.37
C GLU A 96 -10.29 0.35 -11.68
N ARG A 97 -9.63 1.52 -11.67
CA ARG A 97 -9.45 2.34 -12.88
C ARG A 97 -8.68 1.60 -13.98
N PHE A 98 -7.69 0.79 -13.62
CA PHE A 98 -6.95 -0.03 -14.57
C PHE A 98 -7.85 -1.12 -15.18
N THR A 99 -8.63 -1.83 -14.36
CA THR A 99 -9.56 -2.87 -14.84
C THR A 99 -10.63 -2.29 -15.77
N GLU A 100 -11.20 -1.11 -15.46
CA GLU A 100 -12.13 -0.43 -16.35
C GLU A 100 -11.52 -0.12 -17.73
N ARG A 101 -10.27 0.32 -17.76
CA ARG A 101 -9.54 0.59 -19.02
C ARG A 101 -9.23 -0.69 -19.78
N LEU A 102 -8.88 -1.77 -19.08
CA LEU A 102 -8.71 -3.10 -19.69
C LEU A 102 -10.00 -3.60 -20.31
N ASP A 103 -11.14 -3.47 -19.63
CA ASP A 103 -12.44 -3.89 -20.16
C ASP A 103 -12.82 -3.08 -21.40
N ALA A 104 -12.57 -1.78 -21.39
CA ALA A 104 -12.78 -0.92 -22.57
C ALA A 104 -11.88 -1.36 -23.73
N LEU A 105 -10.61 -1.67 -23.47
CA LEU A 105 -9.69 -2.18 -24.48
C LEU A 105 -10.17 -3.51 -25.06
N GLY A 106 -10.66 -4.43 -24.21
CA GLY A 106 -11.26 -5.69 -24.64
C GLY A 106 -12.41 -5.49 -25.62
N LYS A 107 -13.30 -4.52 -25.35
CA LYS A 107 -14.41 -4.16 -26.27
C LYS A 107 -13.91 -3.61 -27.61
N HIS A 108 -12.85 -2.78 -27.59
CA HIS A 108 -12.25 -2.25 -28.81
C HIS A 108 -11.60 -3.34 -29.66
N LEU A 109 -10.88 -4.28 -29.03
CA LEU A 109 -10.30 -5.44 -29.72
C LEU A 109 -11.39 -6.32 -30.34
N GLN A 110 -12.49 -6.58 -29.63
CA GLN A 110 -13.61 -7.32 -30.18
C GLN A 110 -14.23 -6.60 -31.40
N THR A 111 -14.34 -5.28 -31.34
CA THR A 111 -14.87 -4.47 -32.45
C THR A 111 -13.94 -4.53 -33.67
N ALA A 112 -12.62 -4.45 -33.45
CA ALA A 112 -11.62 -4.58 -34.50
C ALA A 112 -11.67 -5.97 -35.14
N GLN A 113 -11.78 -7.03 -34.33
CA GLN A 113 -11.92 -8.41 -34.80
C GLN A 113 -13.18 -8.58 -35.67
N ASN A 114 -14.33 -8.11 -35.20
CA ASN A 114 -15.58 -8.18 -35.97
C ASN A 114 -15.49 -7.45 -37.32
N SER A 115 -14.82 -6.29 -37.34
CA SER A 115 -14.61 -5.50 -38.56
C SER A 115 -13.70 -6.24 -39.55
N TYR A 116 -12.63 -6.87 -39.04
CA TYR A 116 -11.75 -7.71 -39.84
C TYR A 116 -12.51 -8.89 -40.46
N ASP A 117 -13.30 -9.62 -39.67
CA ASP A 117 -14.07 -10.78 -40.15
C ASP A 117 -15.10 -10.38 -41.21
N GLN A 118 -15.73 -9.22 -41.06
CA GLN A 118 -16.66 -8.67 -42.05
C GLN A 118 -15.97 -8.36 -43.39
N LEU A 119 -14.78 -7.74 -43.33
CA LEU A 119 -14.01 -7.36 -44.52
C LEU A 119 -13.42 -8.59 -45.21
N ALA A 120 -12.73 -9.43 -44.45
CA ALA A 120 -12.05 -10.62 -44.97
C ALA A 120 -13.03 -11.70 -45.45
N GLY A 121 -14.20 -11.81 -44.82
CA GLY A 121 -15.22 -12.78 -45.19
C GLY A 121 -16.24 -12.23 -46.18
N THR A 122 -17.21 -11.47 -45.67
CA THR A 122 -18.40 -11.08 -46.44
C THR A 122 -18.08 -10.10 -47.55
N ARG A 123 -17.29 -9.06 -47.26
CA ARG A 123 -16.99 -8.02 -48.25
C ARG A 123 -16.09 -8.54 -49.37
N ARG A 124 -15.04 -9.30 -49.04
CA ARG A 124 -14.16 -9.95 -50.02
C ARG A 124 -14.94 -10.85 -50.97
N ARG A 125 -15.74 -11.79 -50.46
CA ARG A 125 -16.57 -12.70 -51.28
C ARG A 125 -17.55 -11.95 -52.18
N ALA A 126 -18.14 -10.86 -51.69
CA ALA A 126 -19.02 -10.04 -52.49
C ALA A 126 -18.27 -9.37 -53.67
N LEU A 127 -17.06 -8.85 -53.43
CA LEU A 127 -16.20 -8.28 -54.47
C LEU A 127 -15.75 -9.34 -55.48
N GLU A 128 -15.29 -10.50 -55.02
CA GLU A 128 -14.90 -11.65 -55.88
C GLU A 128 -16.05 -12.07 -56.80
N LYS A 129 -17.28 -12.13 -56.28
CA LYS A 129 -18.47 -12.43 -57.10
C LYS A 129 -18.73 -11.37 -58.18
N GLN A 130 -18.52 -10.08 -57.87
CA GLN A 130 -18.66 -9.03 -58.89
C GLN A 130 -17.55 -9.11 -59.93
N LEU A 131 -16.29 -9.35 -59.52
CA LEU A 131 -15.19 -9.60 -60.44
C LEU A 131 -15.50 -10.77 -61.38
N GLY A 132 -16.00 -11.89 -60.85
CA GLY A 132 -16.39 -13.04 -61.68
C GLY A 132 -17.48 -12.71 -62.70
N LYS A 133 -18.44 -11.84 -62.36
CA LYS A 133 -19.44 -11.35 -63.33
C LYS A 133 -18.82 -10.47 -64.42
N VAL A 134 -17.91 -9.58 -64.05
CA VAL A 134 -17.19 -8.73 -65.01
C VAL A 134 -16.39 -9.60 -65.98
N GLU A 135 -15.72 -10.63 -65.47
CA GLU A 135 -14.95 -11.57 -66.29
C GLU A 135 -15.84 -12.37 -67.25
N ALA A 136 -16.99 -12.87 -66.79
CA ALA A 136 -17.97 -13.55 -67.64
C ALA A 136 -18.50 -12.64 -68.79
N ILE A 137 -18.76 -11.36 -68.51
CA ILE A 137 -19.19 -10.39 -69.54
C ILE A 137 -18.06 -10.15 -70.55
N ARG A 138 -16.80 -10.05 -70.09
CA ARG A 138 -15.64 -9.86 -70.97
C ARG A 138 -15.45 -11.03 -71.92
N GLN A 139 -15.50 -12.26 -71.41
CA GLN A 139 -15.41 -13.47 -72.23
C GLN A 139 -16.53 -13.55 -73.28
N ALA A 140 -17.77 -13.24 -72.90
CA ALA A 140 -18.90 -13.24 -73.82
C ALA A 140 -18.79 -12.18 -74.94
N ARG A 141 -18.03 -11.10 -74.72
CA ARG A 141 -17.81 -10.02 -75.69
C ARG A 141 -16.47 -10.13 -76.45
N GLY A 142 -15.67 -11.17 -76.20
CA GLY A 142 -14.37 -11.36 -76.85
C GLY A 142 -13.35 -10.25 -76.51
N ILE A 143 -13.47 -9.62 -75.34
CA ILE A 143 -12.57 -8.56 -74.89
C ILE A 143 -11.40 -9.22 -74.14
N GLU A 144 -10.19 -9.13 -74.69
CA GLU A 144 -8.98 -9.68 -74.09
C GLU A 144 -8.65 -8.98 -72.76
N ALA A 145 -8.17 -9.74 -71.77
CA ALA A 145 -7.92 -9.22 -70.44
C ALA A 145 -6.83 -8.13 -70.48
N LEU A 146 -7.03 -7.04 -69.73
CA LEU A 146 -5.92 -6.18 -69.34
C LEU A 146 -4.97 -7.05 -68.53
N GLY A 147 -3.79 -7.35 -69.09
CA GLY A 147 -2.79 -8.18 -68.44
C GLY A 147 -2.62 -7.77 -66.98
N THR A 148 -2.83 -8.73 -66.07
CA THR A 148 -2.38 -8.58 -64.71
C THR A 148 -0.86 -8.49 -64.78
N ASN A 149 -0.31 -7.30 -64.55
CA ASN A 149 1.10 -7.18 -64.23
C ASN A 149 1.29 -7.91 -62.89
N ASP A 150 1.63 -9.19 -62.97
CA ASP A 150 2.14 -9.97 -61.86
C ASP A 150 3.45 -9.31 -61.43
N GLY A 151 3.38 -8.50 -60.37
CA GLY A 151 4.53 -7.80 -59.81
C GLY A 151 4.31 -6.30 -59.79
N ASP A 152 3.76 -5.79 -58.68
CA ASP A 152 4.29 -4.64 -57.96
C ASP A 152 3.26 -4.15 -56.93
N GLY A 153 3.67 -4.10 -55.65
CA GLY A 153 3.22 -3.02 -54.76
C GLY A 153 2.39 -3.33 -53.52
N TRP A 154 2.34 -4.57 -53.01
CA TRP A 154 1.78 -4.84 -51.65
C TRP A 154 2.67 -5.72 -50.76
N ASP A 155 3.98 -5.66 -50.95
CA ASP A 155 4.95 -6.07 -49.91
C ASP A 155 5.43 -4.82 -49.16
N ALA A 156 4.51 -4.12 -48.51
CA ALA A 156 4.87 -3.17 -47.47
C ALA A 156 5.22 -3.98 -46.22
N GLU A 157 6.48 -4.39 -46.14
CA GLU A 157 7.27 -4.74 -44.96
C GLU A 157 6.51 -4.68 -43.62
N VAL A 158 5.88 -5.79 -43.23
CA VAL A 158 5.47 -6.00 -41.84
C VAL A 158 6.73 -6.39 -41.06
N ARG A 159 7.50 -5.39 -40.61
CA ARG A 159 8.57 -5.60 -39.63
C ARG A 159 7.94 -6.16 -38.35
N PRO A 160 8.39 -7.31 -37.84
CA PRO A 160 8.01 -7.71 -36.49
C PRO A 160 8.60 -6.68 -35.54
N LEU A 161 7.75 -6.07 -34.70
CA LEU A 161 8.19 -5.24 -33.58
C LEU A 161 8.98 -6.14 -32.64
N ARG A 162 10.31 -6.16 -32.80
CA ARG A 162 11.21 -6.71 -31.80
C ARG A 162 11.05 -5.86 -30.54
N GLY A 163 10.62 -6.50 -29.47
CA GLY A 163 10.64 -5.95 -28.13
C GLY A 163 12.04 -5.43 -27.79
N THR A 164 12.06 -4.25 -27.20
CA THR A 164 13.22 -3.71 -26.49
C THR A 164 12.93 -3.76 -25.01
N GLY A 165 13.84 -4.42 -24.27
CA GLY A 165 14.18 -4.10 -22.87
C GLY A 165 13.20 -4.58 -21.82
#